data_AF-A0A6G7A199-F1
#
_entry.id   AF-A0A6G7A199-F1
#
_cell.length_a   1.000
_cell.length_b   1.000
_cell.length_c   1.000
_cell.angle_alpha   90.00
_cell.angle_beta   90.00
_cell.angle_gamma   90.00
#
_symmetry.space_group_name_H-M   'P 1'
#
loop_
_entity.id
_entity.type
_entity.pdbx_description
1 polymer ?
#
loop_
_entity_poly.entity_id
_entity_poly.type
_entity_poly.pdbx_seq_one_letter_code
_entity_poly.pdbx_strand_id
1 'polypeptide(L)'
;MTTQDKPQRFIPLTPIASDGPVLFVDSHAPLEDLHACASERLLTTLDYLNLMACAGLRDSSDKDIGTVTNTARLLLQDVRDVLAVIETRAFSR
;
A
#
# COMPACT_ATOMS: atom_id res chain seq x y z
N MET A 1 -14.26 -34.13 -0.06
CA MET A 1 -12.80 -34.02 0.08
C MET A 1 -12.48 -32.55 0.22
N THR A 2 -12.43 -32.04 1.45
CA THR A 2 -12.21 -30.62 1.73
C THR A 2 -10.73 -30.32 1.51
N THR A 3 -10.39 -29.70 0.38
CA THR A 3 -9.10 -29.01 0.23
C THR A 3 -9.10 -27.88 1.25
N GLN A 4 -8.41 -28.09 2.38
CA GLN A 4 -8.00 -26.98 3.24
C GLN A 4 -7.15 -26.07 2.37
N ASP A 5 -7.75 -24.97 1.91
CA ASP A 5 -7.08 -23.98 1.10
C ASP A 5 -6.01 -23.32 1.97
N LYS A 6 -4.76 -23.71 1.75
CA LYS A 6 -3.64 -23.22 2.53
C LYS A 6 -3.57 -21.70 2.28
N PRO A 7 -3.53 -20.85 3.31
CA PRO A 7 -3.51 -19.41 3.10
C PRO A 7 -2.35 -19.05 2.18
N GLN A 8 -2.67 -18.34 1.09
CA GLN A 8 -1.71 -18.00 0.06
C GLN A 8 -0.59 -17.14 0.69
N ARG A 9 0.66 -17.62 0.62
CA ARG A 9 1.80 -16.93 1.23
C ARG A 9 2.02 -15.55 0.63
N PHE A 10 1.89 -15.42 -0.68
CA PHE A 10 2.07 -14.15 -1.37
C PHE A 10 0.70 -13.57 -1.72
N ILE A 11 0.34 -12.49 -1.03
CA ILE A 11 -0.92 -11.78 -1.24
C ILE A 11 -0.65 -10.66 -2.23
N PRO A 12 -1.33 -10.59 -3.38
CA PRO A 12 -1.09 -9.54 -4.36
C PRO A 12 -1.42 -8.18 -3.76
N LEU A 13 -0.57 -7.18 -4.02
CA LEU A 13 -1.01 -5.79 -3.85
C LEU A 13 -2.16 -5.52 -4.82
N THR A 14 -3.02 -4.60 -4.43
CA THR A 14 -4.17 -4.17 -5.24
C THR A 14 -3.68 -3.76 -6.62
N PRO A 15 -4.12 -4.42 -7.71
CA PRO A 15 -3.61 -4.15 -9.04
C PRO A 15 -3.92 -2.72 -9.45
N ILE A 16 -2.92 -2.05 -10.00
CA ILE A 16 -3.05 -0.63 -10.40
C ILE A 16 -2.90 -0.46 -11.92
N ALA A 17 -2.29 -1.40 -12.65
CA ALA A 17 -1.94 -1.17 -14.06
C ALA A 17 -1.84 -2.41 -14.98
N SER A 18 -1.98 -3.64 -14.47
CA SER A 18 -1.74 -4.86 -15.27
C SER A 18 -2.76 -5.95 -15.02
N ASP A 19 -2.95 -6.82 -16.02
CA ASP A 19 -3.85 -7.98 -15.98
C ASP A 19 -3.41 -9.05 -14.97
N GLY A 20 -2.11 -9.06 -14.61
CA GLY A 20 -1.55 -9.95 -13.58
C GLY A 20 -0.86 -9.16 -12.46
N PRO A 21 -0.97 -9.59 -11.19
CA PRO A 21 -0.25 -8.97 -10.08
C PRO A 21 1.25 -9.28 -10.20
N VAL A 22 2.08 -8.24 -10.06
CA VAL A 22 3.55 -8.36 -10.08
C VAL A 22 4.19 -8.00 -8.75
N LEU A 23 3.46 -7.32 -7.87
CA LEU A 23 3.89 -6.97 -6.51
C LEU A 23 3.04 -7.73 -5.49
N PHE A 24 3.70 -8.27 -4.46
CA PHE A 24 3.08 -9.11 -3.46
C PHE A 24 3.61 -8.79 -2.07
N VAL A 25 2.74 -8.96 -1.07
CA VAL A 25 3.08 -9.00 0.35
C VAL A 25 3.34 -10.45 0.75
N ASP A 26 4.51 -10.74 1.32
CA ASP A 26 4.77 -12.03 1.95
C ASP A 26 4.04 -12.10 3.30
N SER A 27 2.88 -12.76 3.32
CA SER A 27 2.05 -12.91 4.51
C SER A 27 2.73 -13.70 5.62
N HIS A 28 3.81 -14.42 5.34
CA HIS A 28 4.58 -15.17 6.34
C HIS A 28 5.80 -14.42 6.88
N ALA A 29 6.10 -13.21 6.39
CA ALA A 29 7.18 -12.38 6.92
C ALA A 29 6.98 -12.06 8.43
N PRO A 30 8.02 -11.76 9.21
CA PRO A 30 7.85 -11.31 10.59
C PRO A 30 6.88 -10.12 10.69
N LEU A 31 6.03 -10.08 11.74
CA LEU A 31 5.09 -8.97 11.94
C LEU A 31 5.81 -7.63 12.12
N GLU A 32 7.01 -7.66 12.72
CA GLU A 32 7.88 -6.49 12.85
C GLU A 32 8.30 -5.92 11.49
N ASP A 33 8.67 -6.79 10.53
CA ASP A 33 9.07 -6.38 9.19
C ASP A 33 7.88 -5.84 8.39
N LEU A 34 6.71 -6.49 8.51
CA LEU A 34 5.47 -5.99 7.90
C LEU A 34 5.10 -4.62 8.46
N HIS A 35 5.17 -4.44 9.78
CA HIS A 35 4.88 -3.16 10.43
C HIS A 35 5.88 -2.07 10.03
N ALA A 36 7.19 -2.38 10.02
CA ALA A 36 8.23 -1.46 9.58
C ALA A 36 8.00 -1.02 8.12
N CYS A 37 7.70 -1.99 7.24
CA CYS A 37 7.36 -1.75 5.84
C CYS A 37 6.16 -0.81 5.66
N ALA A 38 5.07 -1.04 6.40
CA ALA A 38 3.89 -0.17 6.39
C ALA A 38 4.19 1.22 6.94
N SER A 39 4.97 1.30 8.03
CA SER A 39 5.35 2.55 8.69
C SER A 39 6.19 3.44 7.79
N GLU A 40 7.21 2.88 7.14
CA GLU A 40 8.08 3.61 6.21
C GLU A 40 7.28 4.20 5.05
N ARG A 41 6.38 3.41 4.45
CA ARG A 41 5.49 3.88 3.37
C ARG A 41 4.53 4.95 3.83
N LEU A 42 3.96 4.81 5.03
CA LEU A 42 3.04 5.80 5.59
C LEU A 42 3.74 7.13 5.86
N LEU A 43 4.94 7.09 6.47
CA LEU A 43 5.74 8.29 6.73
C LEU A 43 6.16 8.96 5.42
N THR A 44 6.60 8.18 4.43
CA THR A 44 6.93 8.71 3.09
C THR A 44 5.73 9.39 2.42
N THR A 45 4.54 8.79 2.56
CA THR A 45 3.30 9.38 2.05
C THR A 45 2.98 10.70 2.76
N LEU A 46 3.16 10.74 4.08
CA LEU A 46 2.92 11.94 4.88
C LEU A 46 3.89 13.06 4.48
N ASP A 47 5.18 12.75 4.32
CA ASP A 47 6.19 13.71 3.87
C ASP A 47 5.87 14.24 2.47
N TYR A 48 5.43 13.37 1.56
CA TYR A 48 4.97 13.75 0.24
C TYR A 48 3.76 14.69 0.31
N LEU A 49 2.74 14.37 1.10
CA LEU A 49 1.55 15.22 1.25
C LEU A 49 1.88 16.56 1.90
N ASN A 50 2.77 16.59 2.89
CA ASN A 50 3.26 17.81 3.52
C ASN A 50 4.00 18.69 2.51
N LEU A 51 4.88 18.10 1.70
CA LEU A 51 5.55 18.81 0.60
C LEU A 51 4.52 19.42 -0.36
N MET A 52 3.51 18.66 -0.75
CA MET A 52 2.49 19.13 -1.69
C MET A 52 1.55 20.19 -1.10
N ALA A 53 1.27 20.13 0.20
CA ALA A 53 0.48 21.15 0.90
C ALA A 53 1.23 22.49 0.98
N CYS A 54 2.56 22.46 1.04
CA CYS A 54 3.42 23.64 1.04
C CYS A 54 3.78 24.11 -0.39
N ALA A 55 3.61 23.26 -1.40
CA ALA A 55 3.89 23.62 -2.78
C ALA A 55 2.84 24.61 -3.32
N GLY A 56 3.30 25.66 -4.00
CA GLY A 56 2.41 26.57 -4.72
C GLY A 56 1.79 25.87 -5.93
N LEU A 57 0.57 25.35 -5.78
CA LEU A 57 -0.17 24.64 -6.85
C LEU A 57 -1.00 25.58 -7.75
N ARG A 58 -0.86 26.90 -7.59
CA ARG A 58 -1.74 27.90 -8.20
C ARG A 58 -1.75 27.87 -9.74
N ASP A 59 -0.62 27.50 -10.35
CA ASP A 59 -0.46 27.44 -11.80
C ASP A 59 -0.34 25.99 -12.32
N SER A 60 -0.61 25.00 -11.47
CA SER A 60 -0.57 23.58 -11.84
C SER A 60 -1.75 23.21 -12.73
N SER A 61 -1.51 22.41 -13.76
CA SER A 61 -2.61 21.90 -14.61
C SER A 61 -3.41 20.81 -13.89
N ASP A 62 -4.65 20.55 -14.33
CA ASP A 62 -5.46 19.44 -13.84
C ASP A 62 -4.73 18.09 -13.95
N LYS A 63 -3.87 17.94 -14.96
CA LYS A 63 -3.03 16.75 -15.16
C LYS A 63 -1.97 16.62 -14.05
N ASP A 64 -1.36 17.72 -13.63
CA ASP A 64 -0.35 17.73 -12.58
C ASP A 64 -0.99 17.41 -11.23
N ILE A 65 -2.15 18.01 -10.93
CA ILE A 65 -2.94 17.71 -9.74
C ILE A 65 -3.36 16.23 -9.76
N GLY A 66 -3.87 15.73 -10.88
CA GLY A 66 -4.24 14.32 -11.05
C GLY A 66 -3.07 13.37 -10.84
N THR A 67 -1.88 13.73 -11.32
CA THR A 67 -0.64 12.96 -11.09
C THR A 67 -0.27 12.94 -9.61
N VAL A 68 -0.36 14.11 -8.96
CA VAL A 68 -0.03 14.25 -7.54
C VAL A 68 -0.97 13.42 -6.66
N THR A 69 -2.27 13.55 -6.89
CA THR A 69 -3.31 12.81 -6.16
C THR A 69 -3.21 11.32 -6.42
N ASN A 70 -2.98 10.91 -7.67
CA ASN A 70 -2.81 9.50 -7.99
C ASN A 70 -1.59 8.93 -7.27
N THR A 71 -0.46 9.64 -7.24
CA THR A 71 0.74 9.19 -6.50
C THR A 71 0.45 8.97 -5.02
N ALA A 72 -0.21 9.92 -4.34
CA ALA A 72 -0.61 9.74 -2.94
C ALA A 72 -1.55 8.54 -2.76
N ARG A 73 -2.52 8.36 -3.67
CA ARG A 73 -3.45 7.24 -3.66
C ARG A 73 -2.72 5.89 -3.76
N LEU A 74 -1.71 5.78 -4.61
CA LEU A 74 -0.91 4.55 -4.76
C LEU A 74 -0.14 4.24 -3.48
N LEU A 75 0.55 5.22 -2.90
CA LEU A 75 1.32 5.02 -1.67
C LEU A 75 0.42 4.62 -0.49
N LEU A 76 -0.77 5.23 -0.36
CA LEU A 76 -1.75 4.84 0.66
C LEU A 76 -2.32 3.43 0.43
N GLN A 77 -2.47 3.02 -0.83
CA GLN A 77 -2.91 1.65 -1.15
C GLN A 77 -1.88 0.62 -0.71
N ASP A 78 -0.59 0.87 -0.94
CA ASP A 78 0.47 -0.02 -0.47
C ASP A 78 0.43 -0.17 1.06
N VAL A 79 0.26 0.94 1.79
CA VAL A 79 0.12 0.92 3.25
C VAL A 79 -1.08 0.08 3.69
N ARG A 80 -2.25 0.32 3.09
CA ARG A 80 -3.48 -0.41 3.40
C ARG A 80 -3.32 -1.91 3.19
N ASP A 81 -2.71 -2.30 2.08
CA ASP A 81 -2.58 -3.72 1.72
C ASP A 81 -1.65 -4.45 2.69
N VAL A 82 -0.56 -3.81 3.16
CA VAL A 82 0.30 -4.39 4.21
C VAL A 82 -0.41 -4.43 5.56
N LEU A 83 -1.13 -3.37 5.94
CA LEU A 83 -1.91 -3.34 7.19
C LEU A 83 -2.98 -4.43 7.23
N ALA A 84 -3.68 -4.68 6.12
CA ALA A 84 -4.69 -5.74 6.04
C ALA A 84 -4.09 -7.13 6.34
N VAL A 85 -2.85 -7.40 5.92
CA VAL A 85 -2.14 -8.65 6.24
C VAL A 85 -1.79 -8.71 7.73
N ILE A 86 -1.31 -7.61 8.31
CA ILE A 86 -1.03 -7.51 9.74
C ILE A 86 -2.30 -7.75 10.56
N GLU A 87 -3.38 -7.06 10.23
CA GLU A 87 -4.68 -7.18 10.90
C GLU A 87 -5.21 -8.60 10.81
N THR A 88 -5.18 -9.21 9.62
CA THR A 88 -5.58 -10.60 9.45
C THR A 88 -4.78 -11.51 10.38
N ARG A 89 -3.46 -11.35 10.49
CA ARG A 89 -2.63 -12.21 11.35
C ARG A 89 -2.74 -11.92 12.83
N ALA A 90 -2.95 -10.66 13.22
CA ALA A 90 -3.05 -10.25 14.61
C ALA A 90 -4.44 -10.56 15.20
N PHE A 91 -5.49 -10.54 14.36
CA PHE A 91 -6.88 -10.63 14.81
C PHE A 91 -7.62 -11.89 14.35
N SER A 92 -7.04 -12.73 13.47
CA SER A 92 -7.55 -14.09 13.23
C SER A 92 -7.28 -14.94 14.47
N ARG A 93 -8.28 -15.04 15.36
CA ARG A 93 -8.34 -16.02 16.45
C ARG A 93 -8.96 -17.32 15.97
#